data_AF-A0A3M1YNZ1-F1
#
_entry.id   AF-A0A3M1YNZ1-F1
#
_cell.length_a   1.000
_cell.length_b   1.000
_cell.length_c   1.000
_cell.angle_alpha   90.00
_cell.angle_beta   90.00
_cell.angle_gamma   90.00
#
_symmetry.space_group_name_H-M   'P 1'
#
loop_
_entity.id
_entity.type
_entity.pdbx_description
1 polymer ?
#
loop_
_entity_poly.entity_id
_entity_poly.type
_entity_poly.pdbx_seq_one_letter_code
_entity_poly.pdbx_strand_id
1 'polypeptide(L)'
;SRINYRRAIKMAIQSTMRAGAEGIKVRISGRLNGAEMARTEEYKEGRTPLHTFRADIDYALTEALTVYGKIGIKVWICKGEVLGKRDLSPNIGSDNKDRRGGDRRGGGDRRRGGDRRRGGGGRRG
;
A
#
# COMPACT_ATOMS: atom_id res chain seq x y z
N SER A 1 -32.47 -13.90 3.39
CA SER A 1 -33.35 -12.78 2.98
C SER A 1 -32.75 -12.10 1.74
N ARG A 2 -33.58 -11.60 0.81
CA ARG A 2 -33.11 -10.90 -0.40
C ARG A 2 -33.05 -9.40 -0.13
N ILE A 3 -31.87 -8.80 -0.23
CA ILE A 3 -31.68 -7.35 -0.04
C ILE A 3 -31.76 -6.65 -1.40
N ASN A 4 -32.36 -5.46 -1.43
CA ASN A 4 -32.35 -4.63 -2.64
C ASN A 4 -30.92 -4.22 -3.00
N TYR A 5 -30.49 -4.50 -4.23
CA TYR A 5 -29.12 -4.22 -4.70
C TYR A 5 -28.74 -2.75 -4.57
N ARG A 6 -29.68 -1.81 -4.79
CA ARG A 6 -29.42 -0.36 -4.64
C ARG A 6 -29.07 0.01 -3.21
N ARG A 7 -29.76 -0.61 -2.24
CA ARG A 7 -29.48 -0.40 -0.81
C ARG A 7 -28.12 -0.97 -0.44
N ALA A 8 -27.81 -2.18 -0.91
CA ALA A 8 -26.51 -2.81 -0.67
C ALA A 8 -25.34 -1.97 -1.22
N ILE A 9 -25.48 -1.42 -2.44
CA ILE A 9 -24.49 -0.51 -3.03
C ILE A 9 -24.30 0.74 -2.18
N LYS A 10 -25.40 1.45 -1.85
CA LYS A 10 -25.30 2.69 -1.06
C LYS A 10 -24.64 2.46 0.29
N MET A 11 -24.96 1.35 0.95
CA MET A 11 -24.30 0.97 2.21
C MET A 11 -22.80 0.70 2.01
N ALA A 12 -22.42 -0.01 0.94
CA ALA A 12 -21.01 -0.29 0.64
C ALA A 12 -20.21 0.99 0.32
N ILE A 13 -20.81 1.91 -0.45
CA ILE A 13 -20.22 3.21 -0.76
C ILE A 13 -20.02 4.01 0.52
N GLN A 14 -21.05 4.18 1.34
CA GLN A 14 -20.95 4.91 2.61
C GLN A 14 -19.94 4.27 3.57
N SER A 15 -19.83 2.94 3.60
CA SER A 15 -18.82 2.25 4.41
C SER A 15 -17.40 2.54 3.92
N THR A 16 -17.20 2.59 2.60
CA THR A 16 -15.89 2.81 1.98
C THR A 16 -15.45 4.27 2.12
N MET A 17 -16.36 5.22 1.91
CA MET A 17 -16.10 6.64 2.14
C MET A 17 -15.77 6.91 3.62
N ARG A 18 -16.47 6.26 4.56
CA ARG A 18 -16.16 6.35 6.00
C ARG A 18 -14.80 5.73 6.36
N ALA A 19 -14.33 4.74 5.60
CA ALA A 19 -13.01 4.16 5.78
C ALA A 19 -11.87 5.05 5.27
N GLY A 20 -12.17 6.24 4.70
CA GLY A 20 -11.18 7.21 4.26
C GLY A 20 -10.71 7.04 2.82
N ALA A 21 -11.44 6.30 1.98
CA ALA A 21 -11.17 6.27 0.54
C ALA A 21 -11.47 7.63 -0.10
N GLU A 22 -10.66 8.06 -1.06
CA GLU A 22 -10.86 9.32 -1.81
C GLU A 22 -12.04 9.20 -2.78
N GLY A 23 -12.32 7.99 -3.26
CA GLY A 23 -13.51 7.72 -4.04
C GLY A 23 -13.74 6.24 -4.32
N ILE A 24 -14.96 5.93 -4.72
CA ILE A 24 -15.42 4.60 -5.08
C ILE A 24 -16.27 4.66 -6.34
N LYS A 25 -16.11 3.67 -7.20
CA LYS A 25 -17.00 3.41 -8.33
C LYS A 25 -17.46 1.96 -8.26
N VAL A 26 -18.75 1.73 -8.38
CA VAL A 26 -19.37 0.41 -8.40
C VAL A 26 -20.20 0.30 -9.67
N ARG A 27 -19.92 -0.71 -10.49
CA ARG A 27 -20.69 -1.02 -11.69
C ARG A 27 -21.27 -2.41 -11.57
N ILE A 28 -22.58 -2.52 -11.76
CA ILE A 28 -23.30 -3.79 -11.70
C ILE A 28 -23.93 -4.05 -13.06
N SER A 29 -23.75 -5.26 -13.57
CA SER A 29 -24.30 -5.71 -14.84
C SER A 29 -25.06 -7.03 -14.68
N GLY A 30 -26.26 -7.12 -15.24
CA GLY A 30 -27.03 -8.37 -15.29
C GLY A 30 -28.54 -8.14 -15.22
N ARG A 31 -29.28 -9.20 -14.88
CA ARG A 31 -30.75 -9.16 -14.71
C ARG A 31 -31.13 -8.57 -13.35
N LEU A 32 -30.93 -7.26 -13.22
CA LEU A 32 -31.18 -6.51 -11.98
C LEU A 32 -32.65 -6.63 -11.56
N ASN A 33 -32.91 -6.92 -10.28
CA ASN A 33 -34.23 -7.20 -9.73
C ASN A 33 -35.00 -8.36 -10.40
N GLY A 34 -34.36 -9.20 -11.22
CA GLY A 34 -35.05 -10.26 -11.95
C GLY A 34 -35.76 -9.77 -13.22
N ALA A 35 -35.39 -8.60 -13.73
CA ALA A 35 -35.84 -8.13 -15.04
C ALA A 35 -35.48 -9.13 -16.15
N GLU A 36 -36.33 -9.21 -17.17
CA GLU A 36 -36.12 -10.07 -18.34
C GLU A 36 -34.85 -9.65 -19.11
N MET A 37 -34.66 -8.35 -19.31
CA MET A 37 -33.49 -7.80 -19.99
C MET A 37 -32.39 -7.40 -19.01
N ALA A 38 -31.15 -7.73 -19.35
CA ALA A 38 -29.98 -7.34 -18.58
C ALA A 38 -29.72 -5.83 -18.70
N ARG A 39 -29.38 -5.19 -17.59
CA ARG A 39 -29.01 -3.77 -17.53
C ARG A 39 -27.70 -3.59 -16.79
N THR A 40 -27.06 -2.46 -17.07
CA THR A 40 -25.85 -2.03 -16.36
C THR A 40 -26.13 -0.73 -15.65
N GLU A 41 -25.99 -0.73 -14.32
CA GLU A 41 -26.08 0.49 -13.51
C GLU A 41 -24.69 0.81 -12.94
N GLU A 42 -24.33 2.09 -12.93
CA GLU A 42 -23.08 2.59 -12.38
C GLU A 42 -23.37 3.62 -11.28
N TYR A 43 -22.67 3.46 -10.16
CA TYR A 43 -22.72 4.36 -9.01
C TYR A 43 -21.30 4.80 -8.71
N LYS A 44 -21.08 6.11 -8.56
CA LYS A 44 -19.77 6.69 -8.28
C LYS A 44 -19.91 7.76 -7.21
N GLU A 45 -18.98 7.78 -6.27
CA GLU A 45 -18.86 8.80 -5.23
C GLU A 45 -17.38 9.14 -5.04
N GLY A 46 -17.06 10.42 -4.85
CA GLY A 46 -15.67 10.90 -4.72
C GLY A 46 -14.86 10.87 -6.03
N ARG A 47 -13.53 10.97 -5.88
CA ARG A 47 -12.59 11.06 -7.02
C ARG A 47 -12.12 9.67 -7.43
N THR A 48 -12.28 9.35 -8.71
CA THR A 48 -11.81 8.08 -9.31
C THR A 48 -11.25 8.36 -10.71
N PRO A 49 -10.00 8.85 -10.81
CA PRO A 49 -9.38 9.19 -12.09
C PRO A 49 -8.80 7.93 -12.77
N LEU A 50 -9.53 7.36 -13.72
CA LEU A 50 -9.11 6.12 -14.42
C LEU A 50 -7.97 6.31 -15.43
N HIS A 51 -7.67 7.55 -15.80
CA HIS A 51 -6.62 7.88 -16.77
C HIS A 51 -5.27 8.22 -16.10
N THR A 52 -5.28 8.44 -14.78
CA THR A 52 -4.09 8.85 -14.04
C THR A 52 -3.38 7.62 -13.50
N PHE A 53 -2.31 7.18 -14.16
CA PHE A 53 -1.52 6.02 -13.73
C PHE A 53 -0.91 6.15 -12.33
N ARG A 54 -0.72 7.37 -11.82
CA ARG A 54 -0.23 7.65 -10.47
C ARG A 54 -1.27 7.43 -9.36
N ALA A 55 -2.55 7.34 -9.73
CA ALA A 55 -3.61 7.10 -8.77
C ALA A 55 -3.57 5.64 -8.30
N ASP A 56 -3.70 5.44 -6.99
CA ASP A 56 -3.81 4.11 -6.41
C ASP A 56 -5.26 3.64 -6.48
N ILE A 57 -5.54 2.79 -7.46
CA ILE A 57 -6.87 2.28 -7.73
C ILE A 57 -6.88 0.77 -7.62
N ASP A 58 -7.58 0.27 -6.60
CA ASP A 58 -7.85 -1.16 -6.47
C ASP A 58 -9.08 -1.52 -7.29
N TYR A 59 -8.94 -2.52 -8.14
CA TYR A 59 -10.03 -3.08 -8.93
C TYR A 59 -10.34 -4.51 -8.49
N ALA A 60 -11.62 -4.80 -8.27
CA ALA A 60 -12.10 -6.15 -8.02
C ALA A 60 -13.33 -6.45 -8.90
N LEU A 61 -13.36 -7.67 -9.41
CA LEU A 61 -14.51 -8.24 -10.12
C LEU A 61 -15.01 -9.45 -9.36
N THR A 62 -16.32 -9.50 -9.11
CA THR A 62 -16.97 -10.65 -8.49
C THR A 62 -18.33 -10.91 -9.13
N GLU A 63 -18.75 -12.16 -9.12
CA GLU A 63 -20.04 -12.60 -9.64
C GLU A 63 -20.94 -13.04 -8.50
N ALA A 64 -22.18 -12.55 -8.49
CA ALA A 64 -23.22 -13.02 -7.58
C ALA A 64 -24.12 -14.03 -8.30
N LEU A 65 -24.19 -15.25 -7.76
CA LEU A 65 -25.10 -16.30 -8.21
C LEU A 65 -26.50 -15.99 -7.66
N THR A 66 -27.47 -15.80 -8.55
CA THR A 66 -28.87 -15.56 -8.17
C THR A 66 -29.79 -16.51 -8.94
N VAL A 67 -31.04 -16.62 -8.49
CA VAL A 67 -32.06 -17.48 -9.11
C VAL A 67 -32.31 -17.13 -10.58
N TYR A 68 -32.15 -15.86 -10.96
CA TYR A 68 -32.38 -15.37 -12.32
C TYR A 68 -31.11 -15.39 -13.20
N GLY A 69 -30.02 -15.95 -12.68
CA GLY A 69 -28.72 -16.02 -13.34
C GLY A 69 -27.61 -15.31 -12.56
N LYS A 70 -26.51 -15.02 -13.26
CA LYS A 70 -25.34 -14.35 -12.70
C LYS A 70 -25.44 -12.83 -12.80
N ILE A 71 -25.05 -12.14 -11.74
CA ILE A 71 -24.89 -10.68 -11.72
C ILE A 71 -23.40 -10.37 -11.57
N GLY A 72 -22.82 -9.63 -12.50
CA GLY A 72 -21.44 -9.16 -12.43
C GLY A 72 -21.35 -7.86 -11.64
N ILE A 73 -20.41 -7.79 -10.70
CA ILE A 73 -20.13 -6.62 -9.89
C ILE A 73 -18.65 -6.26 -10.09
N LYS A 74 -18.41 -5.03 -10.52
CA LYS A 74 -17.09 -4.44 -10.72
C LYS A 74 -16.93 -3.26 -9.77
N VAL A 75 -15.88 -3.24 -8.99
CA VAL A 75 -15.62 -2.19 -7.99
C VAL A 75 -14.24 -1.60 -8.24
N TRP A 76 -14.16 -0.28 -8.16
CA TRP A 76 -12.92 0.48 -8.13
C TRP A 76 -12.90 1.31 -6.84
N ILE A 77 -11.81 1.23 -6.08
CA ILE A 77 -11.58 2.01 -4.87
C ILE A 77 -10.33 2.85 -5.09
N CYS A 78 -10.46 4.17 -5.00
CA CYS A 78 -9.35 5.12 -5.05
C CYS A 78 -8.89 5.41 -3.63
N LYS A 79 -7.65 5.03 -3.30
CA LYS A 79 -7.05 5.26 -1.99
C LYS A 79 -6.25 6.57 -1.91
N GLY A 80 -5.97 7.20 -3.04
CA GLY A 80 -5.16 8.42 -3.12
C GLY A 80 -4.22 8.41 -4.32
N GLU A 81 -3.28 9.34 -4.31
CA GLU A 81 -2.14 9.37 -5.23
C GLU A 81 -0.87 8.91 -4.50
N VAL A 82 -0.09 8.03 -5.13
CA VAL A 82 1.22 7.66 -4.57
C VAL A 82 2.27 8.65 -5.09
N LEU A 83 2.61 9.64 -4.27
CA LEU A 83 3.76 10.52 -4.51
C LEU A 83 5.06 9.78 -4.11
N GLY A 84 5.51 8.91 -5.00
CA GLY A 84 6.79 8.19 -4.87
C GLY A 84 7.03 7.28 -6.07
N LYS A 85 8.28 6.94 -6.36
CA LYS A 85 8.58 5.85 -7.29
C LYS A 85 8.02 4.57 -6.64
N ARG A 86 6.91 4.04 -7.16
CA ARG A 86 6.52 2.66 -6.88
C ARG A 86 7.59 1.79 -7.49
N ASP A 87 8.46 1.23 -6.65
CA ASP A 87 9.33 0.16 -7.07
C ASP A 87 8.42 -1.03 -7.38
N LEU A 88 8.22 -1.29 -8.68
CA LEU A 88 7.36 -2.36 -9.18
C LEU A 88 8.04 -3.74 -9.07
N SER A 89 9.21 -3.79 -8.43
CA SER A 89 9.90 -5.04 -8.10
C SER A 89 9.05 -5.83 -7.09
N PRO A 90 8.60 -7.05 -7.41
CA PRO A 90 7.71 -7.84 -6.56
C PRO A 90 8.53 -8.53 -5.47
N ASN A 91 9.26 -7.77 -4.65
CA ASN A 91 9.94 -8.29 -3.48
C ASN A 91 9.05 -8.06 -2.27
N ILE A 92 8.06 -8.93 -2.13
CA ILE A 92 7.38 -9.17 -0.86
C ILE A 92 8.45 -9.52 0.17
N GLY A 93 8.63 -8.66 1.16
CA GLY A 93 9.43 -8.94 2.35
C GLY A 93 10.88 -8.44 2.31
N SER A 94 11.06 -7.13 2.49
CA SER A 94 12.21 -6.66 3.27
C SER A 94 11.81 -5.37 3.97
N ASP A 95 11.33 -5.51 5.21
CA ASP A 95 11.27 -4.44 6.19
C ASP A 95 12.57 -3.64 6.12
N ASN A 96 12.46 -2.36 5.76
CA ASN A 96 13.56 -1.43 5.95
C ASN A 96 13.63 -1.14 7.45
N LYS A 97 14.22 -2.09 8.19
CA LYS A 97 14.74 -1.88 9.53
C LYS A 97 15.94 -0.96 9.36
N ASP A 98 15.67 0.34 9.28
CA ASP A 98 16.69 1.37 9.32
C ASP A 98 17.58 1.09 10.53
N ARG A 99 18.81 0.71 10.18
CA ARG A 99 19.85 0.29 11.08
C ARG A 99 20.27 1.49 11.92
N ARG A 100 19.71 1.61 13.12
CA ARG A 100 20.45 2.17 14.26
C ARG A 100 21.60 1.22 14.61
N GLY A 101 22.71 1.34 13.89
CA GLY A 101 24.01 0.79 14.25
C GLY A 101 25.03 1.79 13.72
N GLY A 102 25.57 2.70 14.51
CA GLY A 102 26.38 2.37 15.68
C GLY A 102 27.83 2.49 15.26
N ASP A 103 28.29 3.72 15.04
CA ASP A 103 29.70 4.05 14.77
C ASP A 103 30.54 3.73 16.01
N ARG A 104 30.94 2.46 16.17
CA ARG A 104 32.04 2.05 17.02
C ARG A 104 33.24 1.73 16.14
N ARG A 105 33.94 2.76 15.70
CA ARG A 105 35.30 2.63 15.18
C ARG A 105 36.25 2.39 16.35
N GLY A 106 36.47 1.12 16.68
CA GLY A 106 37.53 0.67 17.56
C GLY A 106 38.67 0.03 16.76
N GLY A 107 39.91 0.27 17.19
CA GLY A 107 41.00 -0.70 17.04
C GLY A 107 42.15 -0.32 16.10
N GLY A 108 42.91 0.72 16.44
CA GLY A 108 44.27 0.93 15.91
C GLY A 108 45.30 0.42 16.92
N ASP A 109 45.66 -0.85 16.81
CA ASP A 109 46.71 -1.50 17.59
C ASP A 109 48.11 -1.21 17.00
N ARG A 110 49.16 -1.36 17.84
CA ARG A 110 50.61 -1.38 17.55
C ARG A 110 51.39 -0.06 17.70
N ARG A 111 51.86 0.22 18.92
CA ARG A 111 53.27 0.65 19.13
C ARG A 111 53.93 -0.12 20.26
N ARG A 112 54.53 -1.22 19.80
CA ARG A 112 55.52 -2.13 20.39
C ARG A 112 56.64 -1.37 21.10
N GLY A 113 56.96 -1.80 22.32
CA GLY A 113 58.11 -1.35 23.09
C GLY A 113 59.44 -1.52 22.35
N GLY A 114 60.35 -0.60 22.62
CA GLY A 114 61.71 -0.56 22.09
C GLY A 114 62.64 0.02 23.13
N ASP A 115 63.18 -0.86 23.95
CA ASP A 115 64.27 -0.67 24.91
C ASP A 115 65.59 -0.38 24.18
N ARG A 116 66.16 0.82 24.30
CA ARG A 116 67.58 1.14 23.99
C ARG A 116 68.12 2.32 24.82
N ARG A 117 68.72 1.98 25.96
CA ARG A 117 70.04 2.39 26.51
C ARG A 117 70.63 3.78 26.23
N ARG A 118 71.39 4.23 27.26
CA ARG A 118 72.55 5.15 27.28
C ARG A 118 72.17 6.56 27.78
N GLY A 119 72.61 7.08 28.92
CA GLY A 119 73.75 6.79 29.77
C GLY A 119 74.46 8.12 30.06
N GLY A 120 74.79 8.39 31.33
CA GLY A 120 75.87 9.31 31.70
C GLY A 120 75.49 10.71 32.19
N GLY A 121 75.71 10.94 33.48
CA GLY A 121 76.61 12.01 33.92
C GLY A 121 76.05 13.40 34.22
N GLY A 122 75.94 13.71 35.52
CA GLY A 122 76.75 14.81 36.09
C GLY A 122 76.18 16.23 36.13
N ARG A 123 75.81 16.61 37.37
CA ARG A 123 76.34 17.78 38.13
C ARG A 123 75.88 19.23 37.83
N ARG A 124 75.64 19.90 38.97
CA ARG A 124 75.78 21.32 39.34
C ARG A 124 74.58 22.22 38.99
N GLY A 125 74.08 23.04 39.91
CA GLY A 125 74.53 23.38 41.26
C GLY A 125 73.42 24.08 42.04
#